data_AF-A0A937QUD1-F1
#
_entry.id   AF-A0A937QUD1-F1
#
_cell.length_a   1.000
_cell.length_b   1.000
_cell.length_c   1.000
_cell.angle_alpha   90.00
_cell.angle_beta   90.00
_cell.angle_gamma   90.00
#
_symmetry.space_group_name_H-M   'P 1'
#
loop_
_entity.id
_entity.type
_entity.pdbx_description
1 polymer ?
#
loop_
_entity_poly.entity_id
_entity_poly.type
_entity_poly.pdbx_seq_one_letter_code
_entity_poly.pdbx_strand_id
1 'polypeptide(L)'
;MTSEELQRIANEAIRKRPLDEGRYYHLCWWKKKLECLPTLHTKDPHPIFFMAPGKVFAGGLSEHQWRLLERRLQSFCDDRRIRLSASSSASAPRTSPKVPGSRLQITEFDFVRLRCLLVTTKPPGVELQGQWKQLENLLENGDIVAPQEIPDDVVTMNSRVRLKDSRSHEDMVVTLVFPSDAKSDAAIEPLRAAIVTPIGLSIFGRRVGDELDGNIRVDKLLFQPEAAGNFDL
;
A
#
# COMPACT_ATOMS: atom_id res chain seq x y z
N MET A 1 -24.21 -3.56 5.35
CA MET A 1 -24.95 -3.55 4.06
C MET A 1 -24.54 -4.78 3.28
N THR A 2 -25.25 -5.16 2.20
CA THR A 2 -24.77 -6.27 1.36
C THR A 2 -23.66 -5.82 0.42
N SER A 3 -22.82 -6.76 -0.04
CA SER A 3 -21.77 -6.52 -1.03
C SER A 3 -22.37 -5.95 -2.33
N GLU A 4 -23.46 -6.54 -2.82
CA GLU A 4 -24.18 -6.08 -4.02
C GLU A 4 -24.70 -4.63 -3.90
N GLU A 5 -25.24 -4.25 -2.73
CA GLU A 5 -25.69 -2.89 -2.47
C GLU A 5 -24.53 -1.88 -2.55
N LEU A 6 -23.37 -2.24 -1.98
CA LEU A 6 -22.17 -1.40 -2.01
C LEU A 6 -21.62 -1.25 -3.42
N GLN A 7 -21.54 -2.35 -4.19
CA GLN A 7 -21.09 -2.32 -5.57
C GLN A 7 -21.98 -1.42 -6.43
N ARG A 8 -23.31 -1.52 -6.26
CA ARG A 8 -24.26 -0.66 -6.98
C ARG A 8 -24.02 0.82 -6.67
N ILE A 9 -23.93 1.19 -5.40
CA ILE A 9 -23.72 2.59 -4.97
C ILE A 9 -22.38 3.14 -5.49
N ALA A 10 -21.32 2.33 -5.43
CA ALA A 10 -20.03 2.71 -5.96
C ALA A 10 -20.05 2.87 -7.48
N ASN A 11 -20.69 1.96 -8.22
CA ASN A 11 -20.86 2.06 -9.66
C ASN A 11 -21.66 3.30 -10.06
N GLU A 12 -22.72 3.65 -9.32
CA GLU A 12 -23.43 4.91 -9.53
C GLU A 12 -22.52 6.13 -9.30
N ALA A 13 -21.70 6.12 -8.24
CA ALA A 13 -20.75 7.20 -7.97
C ALA A 13 -19.69 7.35 -9.09
N ILE A 14 -19.23 6.24 -9.66
CA ILE A 14 -18.29 6.21 -10.80
C ILE A 14 -18.94 6.79 -12.06
N ARG A 15 -20.19 6.40 -12.36
CA ARG A 15 -20.90 6.77 -13.59
C ARG A 15 -21.44 8.20 -13.63
N LYS A 16 -21.45 8.92 -12.50
CA LYS A 16 -21.97 10.30 -12.41
C LYS A 16 -21.25 11.31 -13.32
N ARG A 17 -20.10 10.95 -13.90
CA ARG A 17 -19.36 11.82 -14.81
C ARG A 17 -18.45 11.02 -15.75
N PRO A 18 -18.04 11.61 -16.88
CA PRO A 18 -17.00 11.03 -17.73
C PRO A 18 -15.65 11.01 -17.00
N LEU A 19 -14.93 9.90 -17.19
CA LEU A 19 -13.58 9.71 -16.66
C LEU A 19 -12.57 9.82 -17.80
N ASP A 20 -11.52 10.60 -17.58
CA ASP A 20 -10.35 10.68 -18.45
C ASP A 20 -9.40 9.53 -18.10
N GLU A 21 -9.08 8.68 -19.08
CA GLU A 21 -8.24 7.49 -18.87
C GLU A 21 -6.84 7.81 -18.33
N GLY A 22 -6.30 8.99 -18.65
CA GLY A 22 -4.97 9.45 -18.23
C GLY A 22 -4.95 10.13 -16.87
N ARG A 23 -6.11 10.39 -16.25
CA ARG A 23 -6.20 11.07 -14.95
C ARG A 23 -6.51 10.11 -13.81
N TYR A 24 -6.05 10.46 -12.61
CA TYR A 24 -6.37 9.72 -11.40
C TYR A 24 -7.65 10.22 -10.75
N TYR A 25 -8.41 9.25 -10.25
CA TYR A 25 -9.65 9.46 -9.53
C TYR A 25 -9.64 8.66 -8.24
N HIS A 26 -10.39 9.12 -7.26
CA HIS A 26 -10.67 8.38 -6.04
C HIS A 26 -12.17 8.29 -5.75
N LEU A 27 -12.62 7.16 -5.23
CA LEU A 27 -13.90 7.03 -4.54
C LEU A 27 -13.71 7.49 -3.11
N CYS A 28 -14.48 8.49 -2.69
CA CYS A 28 -14.30 9.16 -1.42
C CYS A 28 -15.63 9.59 -0.80
N TRP A 29 -15.64 9.84 0.51
CA TRP A 29 -16.78 10.44 1.19
C TRP A 29 -16.65 11.96 1.15
N TRP A 30 -17.47 12.61 0.33
CA TRP A 30 -17.43 14.05 0.13
C TRP A 30 -18.83 14.65 0.15
N LYS A 31 -18.99 15.82 0.79
CA LYS A 31 -20.29 16.50 0.93
C LYS A 31 -21.44 15.56 1.36
N LYS A 32 -21.14 14.66 2.31
CA LYS A 32 -22.07 13.65 2.88
C LYS A 32 -22.59 12.62 1.86
N LYS A 33 -21.84 12.32 0.80
CA LYS A 33 -22.14 11.27 -0.17
C LYS A 33 -20.87 10.58 -0.65
N LEU A 34 -21.05 9.37 -1.19
CA LEU A 34 -19.97 8.69 -1.91
C LEU A 34 -19.82 9.32 -3.30
N GLU A 35 -18.62 9.78 -3.61
CA GLU A 35 -18.29 10.40 -4.90
C GLU A 35 -17.01 9.83 -5.49
N CYS A 36 -16.99 9.64 -6.81
CA CYS A 36 -15.74 9.50 -7.56
C CYS A 36 -15.23 10.91 -7.88
N LEU A 37 -14.14 11.37 -7.23
CA LEU A 37 -13.36 12.64 -7.21
C LEU A 37 -12.07 12.62 -8.07
N PRO A 38 -11.59 13.63 -8.86
CA PRO A 38 -10.19 13.62 -9.26
C PRO A 38 -9.35 13.80 -7.99
N THR A 39 -8.14 13.28 -7.96
CA THR A 39 -7.31 13.27 -6.73
C THR A 39 -7.00 14.65 -6.17
N LEU A 40 -7.09 15.70 -7.00
CA LEU A 40 -6.81 17.09 -6.62
C LEU A 40 -8.08 17.97 -6.54
N HIS A 41 -9.25 17.38 -6.24
CA HIS A 41 -10.52 18.14 -6.19
C HIS A 41 -10.67 19.06 -4.98
N THR A 42 -9.89 18.83 -3.94
CA THR A 42 -9.87 19.63 -2.72
C THR A 42 -8.52 19.51 -2.01
N LYS A 43 -8.21 20.47 -1.13
CA LYS A 43 -7.11 20.40 -0.17
C LYS A 43 -7.56 19.91 1.22
N ASP A 44 -8.87 19.84 1.45
CA ASP A 44 -9.42 19.40 2.72
C ASP A 44 -9.27 17.88 2.89
N PRO A 45 -8.85 17.40 4.08
CA PRO A 45 -8.73 15.98 4.33
C PRO A 45 -10.12 15.33 4.31
N HIS A 46 -10.25 14.20 3.62
CA HIS A 46 -11.50 13.46 3.53
C HIS A 46 -11.25 11.96 3.31
N PRO A 47 -12.18 11.08 3.73
CA PRO A 47 -12.02 9.64 3.60
C PRO A 47 -11.99 9.21 2.14
N ILE A 48 -10.93 8.50 1.75
CA ILE A 48 -10.78 7.88 0.43
C ILE A 48 -10.86 6.36 0.59
N PHE A 49 -11.66 5.72 -0.24
CA PHE A 49 -11.92 4.28 -0.18
C PHE A 49 -11.16 3.52 -1.27
N PHE A 50 -10.98 4.12 -2.44
CA PHE A 50 -10.27 3.48 -3.54
C PHE A 50 -9.76 4.56 -4.51
N MET A 51 -8.53 4.44 -4.99
CA MET A 51 -7.94 5.40 -5.93
C MET A 51 -7.31 4.66 -7.10
N ALA A 52 -7.58 5.10 -8.32
CA ALA A 52 -7.04 4.49 -9.53
C ALA A 52 -7.08 5.45 -10.73
N PRO A 53 -6.32 5.18 -11.80
CA PRO A 53 -6.50 5.84 -13.09
C PRO A 53 -7.92 5.67 -13.64
N GLY A 54 -8.40 6.65 -14.42
CA GLY A 54 -9.72 6.61 -15.05
C GLY A 54 -9.94 5.35 -15.88
N LYS A 55 -8.89 4.84 -16.55
CA LYS A 55 -8.95 3.58 -17.31
C LYS A 55 -9.32 2.37 -16.47
N VAL A 56 -8.97 2.33 -15.18
CA VAL A 56 -9.31 1.22 -14.28
C VAL A 56 -10.80 1.26 -13.93
N PHE A 57 -11.33 2.45 -13.67
CA PHE A 57 -12.76 2.63 -13.43
C PHE A 57 -13.60 2.39 -14.69
N ALA A 58 -13.10 2.80 -15.86
CA ALA A 58 -13.75 2.58 -17.15
C ALA A 58 -13.77 1.09 -17.55
N GLY A 59 -12.69 0.36 -17.29
CA GLY A 59 -12.58 -1.08 -17.55
C GLY A 59 -13.33 -1.97 -16.56
N GLY A 60 -13.86 -1.38 -15.47
CA GLY A 60 -14.47 -2.12 -14.37
C GLY A 60 -13.42 -2.63 -13.37
N LEU A 61 -13.83 -2.64 -12.10
CA LEU A 61 -12.99 -3.13 -11.02
C LEU A 61 -12.93 -4.66 -11.05
N SER A 62 -11.74 -5.22 -10.83
CA SER A 62 -11.57 -6.67 -10.62
C SER A 62 -12.22 -7.11 -9.31
N GLU A 63 -12.50 -8.41 -9.16
CA GLU A 63 -13.06 -8.96 -7.91
C GLU A 63 -12.25 -8.58 -6.66
N HIS A 64 -10.92 -8.51 -6.79
CA HIS A 64 -10.05 -8.09 -5.70
C HIS A 64 -10.22 -6.61 -5.35
N GLN A 65 -10.29 -5.74 -6.36
CA GLN A 65 -10.52 -4.31 -6.16
C GLN A 65 -11.90 -4.04 -5.57
N TRP A 66 -12.92 -4.81 -5.97
CA TRP A 66 -14.24 -4.77 -5.37
C TRP A 66 -14.21 -5.16 -3.89
N ARG A 67 -13.56 -6.27 -3.56
CA ARG A 67 -13.41 -6.73 -2.17
C ARG A 67 -12.75 -5.69 -1.27
N LEU A 68 -11.74 -4.97 -1.78
CA LEU A 68 -11.07 -3.90 -1.05
C LEU A 68 -12.00 -2.70 -0.82
N LEU A 69 -12.65 -2.22 -1.88
CA LEU A 69 -13.57 -1.09 -1.83
C LEU A 69 -14.76 -1.37 -0.90
N GLU A 70 -15.35 -2.56 -0.99
CA GLU A 70 -16.45 -2.99 -0.13
C GLU A 70 -16.04 -3.03 1.34
N ARG A 71 -14.88 -3.63 1.65
CA ARG A 71 -14.38 -3.70 3.03
C ARG A 71 -14.22 -2.31 3.65
N ARG A 72 -13.63 -1.37 2.89
CA ARG A 72 -13.40 0.02 3.33
C ARG A 72 -14.71 0.79 3.50
N LEU A 73 -15.62 0.66 2.53
CA LEU A 73 -16.95 1.29 2.64
C LEU A 73 -17.73 0.73 3.84
N GLN A 74 -17.70 -0.58 4.05
CA GLN A 74 -18.40 -1.23 5.14
C GLN A 74 -17.85 -0.77 6.50
N SER A 75 -16.53 -0.78 6.70
CA SER A 75 -15.90 -0.29 7.94
C SER A 75 -16.26 1.17 8.22
N PHE A 76 -16.12 2.04 7.20
CA PHE A 76 -16.44 3.46 7.34
C PHE A 76 -17.91 3.71 7.74
N CYS A 77 -18.83 2.93 7.15
CA CYS A 77 -20.25 3.01 7.46
C CYS A 77 -20.54 2.55 8.88
N ASP A 78 -19.92 1.46 9.32
CA ASP A 78 -20.11 0.87 10.64
C ASP A 78 -19.59 1.82 11.73
N ASP A 79 -18.37 2.35 11.57
CA ASP A 79 -17.73 3.25 12.54
C ASP A 79 -18.52 4.54 12.74
N ARG A 80 -19.13 5.07 11.67
CA ARG A 80 -19.86 6.34 11.69
C ARG A 80 -21.37 6.19 11.78
N ARG A 81 -21.88 4.95 11.92
CA ARG A 81 -23.31 4.62 11.88
C ARG A 81 -24.02 5.21 10.65
N ILE A 82 -23.34 5.26 9.52
CA ILE A 82 -23.86 5.75 8.24
C ILE A 82 -24.51 4.57 7.53
N ARG A 83 -25.77 4.69 7.12
CA ARG A 83 -26.38 3.78 6.15
C ARG A 83 -26.28 4.41 4.77
N LEU A 84 -25.43 3.85 3.90
CA LEU A 84 -25.48 4.19 2.49
C LEU A 84 -26.72 3.52 1.90
N SER A 85 -27.69 4.30 1.45
CA SER A 85 -28.85 3.77 0.75
C SER A 85 -28.73 4.09 -0.73
N ALA A 86 -28.58 3.07 -1.56
CA ALA A 86 -29.33 3.01 -2.81
C ALA A 86 -30.64 2.27 -2.49
N SER A 87 -31.76 2.65 -3.10
CA SER A 87 -33.07 2.03 -2.87
C SER A 87 -33.02 0.49 -2.88
N SER A 88 -33.32 -0.16 -1.74
CA SER A 88 -33.72 -1.59 -1.45
C SER A 88 -33.16 -2.75 -2.33
N SER A 89 -32.77 -3.97 -1.89
CA SER A 89 -33.21 -4.87 -0.78
C SER A 89 -32.31 -6.14 -0.63
N ALA A 90 -32.26 -6.70 0.61
CA ALA A 90 -32.18 -8.15 1.01
C ALA A 90 -30.84 -8.94 1.20
N SER A 91 -30.45 -9.08 2.49
CA SER A 91 -29.92 -10.18 3.36
C SER A 91 -29.07 -11.42 2.94
N ALA A 92 -27.88 -11.50 3.60
CA ALA A 92 -27.23 -12.59 4.41
C ALA A 92 -26.76 -13.94 3.78
N PRO A 93 -25.84 -14.76 4.41
CA PRO A 93 -25.11 -14.62 5.68
C PRO A 93 -23.56 -14.83 5.62
N ARG A 94 -22.95 -14.68 6.80
CA ARG A 94 -21.52 -14.65 7.19
C ARG A 94 -20.86 -16.04 7.22
N THR A 95 -19.54 -16.09 7.04
CA THR A 95 -18.59 -16.88 7.86
C THR A 95 -17.17 -16.31 7.75
N SER A 96 -16.45 -16.29 8.87
CA SER A 96 -14.98 -16.14 8.93
C SER A 96 -14.41 -17.49 9.39
N PRO A 97 -13.25 -17.92 8.87
CA PRO A 97 -12.13 -18.18 9.79
C PRO A 97 -10.71 -17.95 9.22
N LYS A 98 -9.84 -17.42 10.11
CA LYS A 98 -8.38 -17.60 10.40
C LYS A 98 -7.29 -17.78 9.31
N VAL A 99 -6.17 -17.08 9.54
CA VAL A 99 -4.90 -16.87 8.79
C VAL A 99 -4.02 -18.13 8.58
N PRO A 100 -3.33 -18.22 7.41
CA PRO A 100 -1.88 -18.47 7.37
C PRO A 100 -1.13 -17.56 6.37
N GLY A 101 0.03 -17.04 6.79
CA GLY A 101 0.98 -16.27 5.97
C GLY A 101 0.55 -14.83 5.67
N SER A 102 0.91 -13.87 6.53
CA SER A 102 0.65 -12.46 6.23
C SER A 102 1.42 -12.06 4.97
N ARG A 103 0.70 -11.73 3.90
CA ARG A 103 1.30 -11.17 2.69
C ARG A 103 2.01 -9.85 3.04
N LEU A 104 3.08 -9.55 2.31
CA LEU A 104 3.86 -8.33 2.44
C LEU A 104 2.94 -7.11 2.33
N GLN A 105 2.95 -6.22 3.32
CA GLN A 105 2.14 -4.99 3.31
C GLN A 105 2.96 -3.83 2.73
N ILE A 106 2.33 -3.02 1.87
CA ILE A 106 2.94 -1.86 1.22
C ILE A 106 2.00 -0.68 1.37
N THR A 107 2.50 0.50 1.76
CA THR A 107 1.66 1.69 1.78
C THR A 107 1.25 2.12 0.38
N GLU A 108 0.06 2.68 0.23
CA GLU A 108 -0.40 3.25 -1.06
C GLU A 108 0.60 4.27 -1.60
N PHE A 109 1.20 5.07 -0.72
CA PHE A 109 2.20 6.09 -1.07
C PHE A 109 3.46 5.47 -1.68
N ASP A 110 4.04 4.47 -1.01
CA ASP A 110 5.23 3.79 -1.50
C ASP A 110 4.96 2.95 -2.73
N PHE A 111 3.79 2.31 -2.81
CA PHE A 111 3.42 1.52 -3.99
C PHE A 111 3.45 2.37 -5.27
N VAL A 112 2.88 3.57 -5.23
CA VAL A 112 2.88 4.50 -6.37
C VAL A 112 4.31 4.88 -6.75
N ARG A 113 5.13 5.26 -5.78
CA ARG A 113 6.52 5.69 -6.01
C ARG A 113 7.39 4.56 -6.55
N LEU A 114 7.26 3.36 -6.00
CA LEU A 114 7.99 2.17 -6.44
C LEU A 114 7.52 1.72 -7.83
N ARG A 115 6.23 1.82 -8.15
CA ARG A 115 5.74 1.57 -9.52
C ARG A 115 6.26 2.60 -10.52
N CYS A 116 6.25 3.88 -10.16
CA CYS A 116 6.88 4.91 -10.99
C CYS A 116 8.35 4.62 -11.23
N LEU A 117 9.09 4.24 -10.18
CA LEU A 117 10.49 3.83 -10.28
C LEU A 117 10.66 2.68 -11.29
N LEU A 118 9.88 1.60 -11.20
CA LEU A 118 9.94 0.49 -12.15
C LEU A 118 9.67 0.93 -13.59
N VAL A 119 8.64 1.75 -13.82
CA VAL A 119 8.28 2.24 -15.16
C VAL A 119 9.39 3.13 -15.74
N THR A 120 10.00 3.98 -14.92
CA THR A 120 11.08 4.88 -15.39
C THR A 120 12.38 4.14 -15.66
N THR A 121 12.63 3.02 -14.97
CA THR A 121 13.86 2.23 -15.14
C THR A 121 13.73 1.22 -16.28
N LYS A 122 12.54 0.70 -16.57
CA LYS A 122 12.31 -0.33 -17.59
C LYS A 122 12.39 0.26 -19.01
N PRO A 123 13.39 -0.10 -19.83
CA PRO A 123 13.42 0.31 -21.23
C PRO A 123 12.24 -0.31 -22.01
N PRO A 124 11.66 0.39 -23.00
CA PRO A 124 10.58 -0.17 -23.82
C PRO A 124 11.00 -1.49 -24.47
N GLY A 125 10.17 -2.52 -24.34
CA GLY A 125 10.41 -3.84 -24.94
C GLY A 125 11.42 -4.72 -24.22
N VAL A 126 11.97 -4.30 -23.08
CA VAL A 126 12.93 -5.07 -22.28
C VAL A 126 12.29 -5.51 -20.96
N GLU A 127 12.40 -6.79 -20.63
CA GLU A 127 11.95 -7.31 -19.33
C GLU A 127 12.94 -6.95 -18.22
N LEU A 128 12.41 -6.70 -17.02
CA LEU A 128 13.23 -6.49 -15.83
C LEU A 128 13.90 -7.81 -15.42
N GLN A 129 15.12 -7.72 -14.89
CA GLN A 129 15.90 -8.86 -14.42
C GLN A 129 16.47 -8.61 -13.01
N GLY A 130 16.92 -9.67 -12.34
CA GLY A 130 17.56 -9.59 -11.03
C GLY A 130 16.68 -8.92 -9.97
N GLN A 131 17.27 -8.01 -9.19
CA GLN A 131 16.59 -7.31 -8.10
C GLN A 131 15.38 -6.48 -8.57
N TRP A 132 15.42 -5.96 -9.79
CA TRP A 132 14.30 -5.21 -10.37
C TRP A 132 13.08 -6.09 -10.63
N LYS A 133 13.30 -7.32 -11.12
CA LYS A 133 12.21 -8.29 -11.29
C LYS A 133 11.65 -8.76 -9.96
N GLN A 134 12.51 -8.93 -8.95
CA GLN A 134 12.08 -9.25 -7.60
C GLN A 134 11.20 -8.15 -7.01
N LEU A 135 11.61 -6.88 -7.16
CA LEU A 135 10.78 -5.74 -6.75
C LEU A 135 9.43 -5.72 -7.47
N GLU A 136 9.41 -5.92 -8.80
CA GLU A 136 8.17 -6.02 -9.59
C GLU A 136 7.23 -7.10 -9.02
N ASN A 137 7.75 -8.29 -8.74
CA ASN A 137 6.98 -9.38 -8.15
C ASN A 137 6.48 -9.05 -6.73
N LEU A 138 7.28 -8.39 -5.89
CA LEU A 138 6.84 -7.96 -4.55
C LEU A 138 5.68 -6.97 -4.64
N LEU A 139 5.76 -6.00 -5.56
CA LEU A 139 4.67 -5.04 -5.80
C LEU A 139 3.42 -5.71 -6.40
N GLU A 140 3.56 -6.79 -7.18
CA GLU A 140 2.42 -7.51 -7.74
C GLU A 140 1.68 -8.38 -6.72
N ASN A 141 2.40 -8.88 -5.71
CA ASN A 141 1.86 -9.82 -4.72
C ASN A 141 1.61 -9.19 -3.34
N GLY A 142 2.08 -7.97 -3.11
CA GLY A 142 1.93 -7.24 -1.85
C GLY A 142 0.51 -6.71 -1.62
N ASP A 143 0.09 -6.69 -0.37
CA ASP A 143 -1.16 -6.10 0.08
C ASP A 143 -0.98 -4.59 0.26
N ILE A 144 -1.68 -3.81 -0.55
CA ILE A 144 -1.63 -2.35 -0.49
C ILE A 144 -2.56 -1.86 0.64
N VAL A 145 -2.01 -1.07 1.57
CA VAL A 145 -2.72 -0.53 2.74
C VAL A 145 -2.56 0.99 2.85
N ALA A 146 -3.46 1.66 3.56
CA ALA A 146 -3.26 3.08 3.85
C ALA A 146 -2.05 3.26 4.79
N PRO A 147 -1.28 4.37 4.71
CA PRO A 147 -0.18 4.61 5.63
C PRO A 147 -0.57 4.54 7.11
N GLN A 148 -1.80 4.92 7.47
CA GLN A 148 -2.31 4.86 8.84
C GLN A 148 -2.67 3.43 9.30
N GLU A 149 -2.82 2.49 8.36
CA GLU A 149 -3.19 1.10 8.62
C GLU A 149 -1.96 0.19 8.71
N ILE A 150 -0.76 0.69 8.37
CA ILE A 150 0.45 -0.13 8.46
C ILE A 150 0.83 -0.30 9.94
N PRO A 151 1.04 -1.54 10.40
CA PRO A 151 1.50 -1.78 11.75
C PRO A 151 2.88 -1.15 12.01
N ASP A 152 3.12 -0.71 13.25
CA ASP A 152 4.35 -0.05 13.69
C ASP A 152 5.57 -1.00 13.77
N ASP A 153 5.33 -2.31 13.59
CA ASP A 153 6.34 -3.35 13.53
C ASP A 153 6.76 -3.72 12.09
N VAL A 154 6.19 -3.11 11.05
CA VAL A 154 6.49 -3.42 9.63
C VAL A 154 7.52 -2.46 9.02
N VAL A 155 8.54 -3.00 8.35
CA VAL A 155 9.55 -2.20 7.64
C VAL A 155 8.97 -1.63 6.35
N THR A 156 8.72 -0.32 6.31
CA THR A 156 8.27 0.45 5.13
C THR A 156 9.43 1.20 4.46
N MET A 157 9.19 1.90 3.34
CA MET A 157 10.24 2.76 2.78
C MET A 157 10.61 3.84 3.79
N ASN A 158 11.87 4.29 3.75
CA ASN A 158 12.44 5.28 4.68
C ASN A 158 12.47 4.86 6.16
N SER A 159 12.06 3.62 6.47
CA SER A 159 12.23 3.05 7.81
C SER A 159 13.71 2.87 8.15
N ARG A 160 14.03 3.05 9.43
CA ARG A 160 15.33 2.72 10.01
C ARG A 160 15.18 1.51 10.92
N VAL A 161 15.91 0.46 10.62
CA VAL A 161 15.81 -0.85 11.27
C VAL A 161 17.16 -1.25 11.85
N ARG A 162 17.14 -1.86 13.03
CA ARG A 162 18.28 -2.59 13.59
C ARG A 162 18.15 -4.06 13.22
N LEU A 163 19.17 -4.57 12.57
CA LEU A 163 19.35 -5.98 12.26
C LEU A 163 20.38 -6.56 13.21
N LYS A 164 20.17 -7.81 13.62
CA LYS A 164 21.09 -8.54 14.50
C LYS A 164 21.54 -9.82 13.83
N ASP A 165 22.85 -10.00 13.67
CA ASP A 165 23.40 -11.24 13.17
C ASP A 165 23.62 -12.21 14.34
N SER A 166 22.98 -13.38 14.27
CA SER A 166 23.09 -14.42 15.30
C SER A 166 24.46 -15.11 15.32
N ARG A 167 25.27 -14.97 14.26
CA ARG A 167 26.61 -15.57 14.15
C ARG A 167 27.70 -14.68 14.72
N SER A 168 27.69 -13.39 14.38
CA SER A 168 28.70 -12.43 14.86
C SER A 168 28.31 -11.75 16.16
N HIS A 169 27.03 -11.81 16.55
CA HIS A 169 26.44 -11.00 17.64
C HIS A 169 26.57 -9.48 17.43
N GLU A 170 26.84 -9.04 16.20
CA GLU A 170 26.91 -7.63 15.84
C GLU A 170 25.54 -7.11 15.42
N ASP A 171 25.26 -5.87 15.82
CA ASP A 171 24.08 -5.13 15.41
C ASP A 171 24.44 -4.21 14.25
N MET A 172 23.61 -4.16 13.20
CA MET A 172 23.74 -3.24 12.08
C MET A 172 22.48 -2.41 11.94
N VAL A 173 22.62 -1.09 11.80
CA VAL A 173 21.48 -0.20 11.55
C VAL A 173 21.39 0.14 10.07
N VAL A 174 20.23 -0.14 9.47
CA VAL A 174 19.96 0.09 8.05
C VAL A 174 18.79 1.05 7.90
N THR A 175 18.91 2.04 7.04
CA THR A 175 17.79 2.85 6.54
C THR A 175 17.42 2.37 5.15
N LEU A 176 16.19 1.88 4.95
CA LEU A 176 15.67 1.48 3.64
C LEU A 176 15.30 2.72 2.85
N VAL A 177 15.83 2.88 1.63
CA VAL A 177 15.67 4.12 0.87
C VAL A 177 15.38 3.86 -0.61
N PHE A 178 14.95 4.91 -1.33
CA PHE A 178 14.88 4.87 -2.79
C PHE A 178 16.29 4.93 -3.39
N PRO A 179 16.50 4.44 -4.63
CA PRO A 179 17.82 4.46 -5.26
C PRO A 179 18.45 5.85 -5.36
N SER A 180 17.64 6.90 -5.54
CA SER A 180 18.09 8.30 -5.57
C SER A 180 18.69 8.78 -4.25
N ASP A 181 18.34 8.15 -3.13
CA ASP A 181 18.71 8.55 -1.77
C ASP A 181 19.78 7.66 -1.15
N ALA A 182 20.23 6.64 -1.89
CA ALA A 182 21.37 5.79 -1.56
C ALA A 182 22.67 6.50 -1.96
N LYS A 183 22.98 7.62 -1.30
CA LYS A 183 24.28 8.29 -1.49
C LYS A 183 25.39 7.32 -1.07
N SER A 184 26.32 7.12 -2.00
CA SER A 184 27.41 6.14 -1.96
C SER A 184 28.58 6.60 -1.09
N ASP A 185 28.35 6.69 0.22
CA ASP A 185 29.44 6.76 1.19
C ASP A 185 29.25 5.66 2.22
N ALA A 186 30.00 4.56 2.03
CA ALA A 186 29.99 3.39 2.91
C ALA A 186 30.46 3.69 4.36
N ALA A 187 30.92 4.91 4.62
CA ALA A 187 31.41 5.37 5.91
C ALA A 187 30.35 6.11 6.77
N ILE A 188 29.14 6.36 6.24
CA ILE A 188 28.08 7.06 6.99
C ILE A 188 27.16 6.04 7.66
N GLU A 189 27.30 5.92 8.98
CA GLU A 189 26.33 5.27 9.86
C GLU A 189 25.10 6.19 10.07
N PRO A 190 23.87 5.68 9.94
CA PRO A 190 23.51 4.30 9.60
C PRO A 190 23.55 4.01 8.09
N LEU A 191 23.87 2.77 7.73
CA LEU A 191 23.91 2.27 6.35
C LEU A 191 22.59 2.60 5.61
N ARG A 192 22.69 3.15 4.40
CA ARG A 192 21.53 3.47 3.55
C ARG A 192 21.42 2.44 2.42
N ALA A 193 20.41 1.57 2.49
CA ALA A 193 20.21 0.52 1.50
C ALA A 193 19.08 0.89 0.53
N ALA A 194 19.38 0.98 -0.76
CA ALA A 194 18.34 1.13 -1.76
C ALA A 194 17.45 -0.12 -1.82
N ILE A 195 16.14 0.07 -2.06
CA ILE A 195 15.16 -1.00 -2.20
C ILE A 195 15.55 -2.08 -3.23
N VAL A 196 16.31 -1.73 -4.27
CA VAL A 196 16.78 -2.66 -5.31
C VAL A 196 18.15 -3.29 -5.02
N THR A 197 18.54 -3.37 -3.75
CA THR A 197 19.71 -4.14 -3.28
C THR A 197 19.24 -5.43 -2.62
N PRO A 198 20.09 -6.47 -2.50
CA PRO A 198 19.72 -7.70 -1.80
C PRO A 198 19.18 -7.45 -0.40
N ILE A 199 19.88 -6.64 0.40
CA ILE A 199 19.44 -6.30 1.76
C ILE A 199 18.16 -5.47 1.75
N GLY A 200 18.00 -4.52 0.82
CA GLY A 200 16.81 -3.68 0.72
C GLY A 200 15.55 -4.49 0.41
N LEU A 201 15.62 -5.43 -0.52
CA LEU A 201 14.52 -6.35 -0.83
C LEU A 201 14.22 -7.31 0.32
N SER A 202 15.26 -7.81 1.00
CA SER A 202 15.09 -8.78 2.09
C SER A 202 14.38 -8.18 3.30
N ILE A 203 14.65 -6.90 3.63
CA ILE A 203 14.04 -6.23 4.79
C ILE A 203 12.68 -5.60 4.50
N PHE A 204 12.38 -5.26 3.24
CA PHE A 204 11.13 -4.58 2.89
C PHE A 204 9.90 -5.42 3.24
N GLY A 205 8.94 -4.82 3.94
CA GLY A 205 7.70 -5.47 4.39
C GLY A 205 7.87 -6.55 5.46
N ARG A 206 9.08 -6.71 6.01
CA ARG A 206 9.34 -7.61 7.16
C ARG A 206 8.85 -7.01 8.46
N ARG A 207 8.59 -7.87 9.43
CA ARG A 207 8.18 -7.49 10.78
C ARG A 207 9.34 -7.56 11.75
N VAL A 208 9.26 -6.76 12.82
CA VAL A 208 10.11 -6.96 14.00
C VAL A 208 9.97 -8.40 14.49
N GLY A 209 11.10 -9.08 14.62
CA GLY A 209 11.18 -10.47 15.00
C GLY A 209 11.42 -11.44 13.84
N ASP A 210 11.18 -11.04 12.58
CA ASP A 210 11.41 -11.88 11.41
C ASP A 210 12.89 -12.21 11.22
N GLU A 211 13.17 -13.41 10.72
CA GLU A 211 14.50 -13.86 10.32
C GLU A 211 14.69 -13.77 8.80
N LEU A 212 15.87 -13.30 8.41
CA LEU A 212 16.37 -13.11 7.05
C LEU A 212 17.56 -14.05 6.87
N ASP A 213 17.54 -14.82 5.78
CA ASP A 213 18.63 -15.72 5.37
C ASP A 213 19.14 -16.69 6.47
N GLY A 214 18.32 -16.94 7.49
CA GLY A 214 18.57 -17.91 8.57
C GLY A 214 19.55 -17.46 9.66
N ASN A 215 20.11 -16.25 9.59
CA ASN A 215 21.03 -15.75 10.61
C ASN A 215 20.90 -14.26 10.94
N ILE A 216 20.13 -13.48 10.17
CA ILE A 216 19.92 -12.06 10.44
C ILE A 216 18.50 -11.88 10.94
N ARG A 217 18.29 -11.23 12.08
CA ARG A 217 16.95 -10.95 12.62
C ARG A 217 16.65 -9.46 12.56
N VAL A 218 15.41 -9.12 12.22
CA VAL A 218 14.86 -7.78 12.44
C VAL A 218 14.68 -7.57 13.94
N ASP A 219 15.67 -6.97 14.61
CA ASP A 219 15.66 -6.78 16.07
C ASP A 219 14.68 -5.68 16.48
N LYS A 220 14.73 -4.54 15.80
CA LYS A 220 13.93 -3.37 16.17
C LYS A 220 13.74 -2.39 15.01
N LEU A 221 12.54 -1.82 14.90
CA LEU A 221 12.33 -0.59 14.14
C LEU A 221 12.72 0.62 15.00
N LEU A 222 13.76 1.34 14.57
CA LEU A 222 14.23 2.58 15.21
C LEU A 222 13.44 3.79 14.73
N PHE A 223 12.94 3.73 13.51
CA PHE A 223 12.08 4.74 12.90
C PHE A 223 11.22 4.10 11.83
N GLN A 224 9.96 4.48 11.78
CA GLN A 224 9.02 4.19 10.71
C GLN A 224 8.28 5.51 10.41
N PRO A 225 8.22 5.98 9.15
CA PRO A 225 7.52 7.23 8.82
C PRO A 225 6.08 7.25 9.31
N GLU A 226 5.36 6.15 9.11
CA GLU A 226 3.93 6.04 9.44
C GLU A 226 3.67 6.09 10.95
N ALA A 227 4.43 5.36 11.75
CA ALA A 227 4.36 5.46 13.22
C ALA A 227 4.72 6.87 13.73
N ALA A 228 5.56 7.61 13.01
CA ALA A 228 5.90 9.00 13.33
C ALA A 228 4.87 10.03 12.81
N GLY A 229 3.83 9.59 12.09
CA GLY A 229 2.82 10.46 11.48
C GLY A 229 3.25 11.13 10.17
N ASN A 230 4.39 10.74 9.60
CA ASN A 230 4.94 11.24 8.35
C ASN A 230 4.45 10.36 7.18
N PHE A 231 3.20 10.56 6.77
CA PHE A 231 2.54 9.69 5.77
C PHE A 231 2.92 9.99 4.31
N ASP A 232 3.81 10.96 4.08
CA ASP A 232 4.22 11.50 2.79
C ASP A 232 5.73 11.33 2.50
N LEU A 233 6.42 10.49 3.29
CA LEU A 233 7.88 10.36 3.28
C LEU A 233 8.40 9.20 2.44
#